data_AF-A0A9D8A1J4-F1
#
_entry.id   AF-A0A9D8A1J4-F1
#
_cell.length_a   1.000
_cell.length_b   1.000
_cell.length_c   1.000
_cell.angle_alpha   90.00
_cell.angle_beta   90.00
_cell.angle_gamma   90.00
#
_symmetry.space_group_name_H-M   'P 1'
#
loop_
_entity.id
_entity.type
_entity.pdbx_description
1 polymer ?
#
loop_
_entity_poly.entity_id
_entity_poly.type
_entity_poly.pdbx_seq_one_letter_code
_entity_poly.pdbx_strand_id
1 'polypeptide(L)'
;MEGLLHKHGEQQADEKPNLEEVRKVNRRLKLWAKRPNQINSKILNAFLRLKRSGLTTITESNLKNELPEEKSFESNFLQMKIIAEKNHCKVFEQFGENISLWRPVITGINEYENIVFENT
;
A
#
# COMPACT_ATOMS: atom_id res chain seq x y z
N MET A 1 -37.75 16.47 -27.85
CA MET A 1 -37.74 16.76 -26.42
C MET A 1 -36.65 15.89 -25.80
N GLU A 2 -35.61 16.54 -25.28
CA GLU A 2 -34.67 16.09 -24.23
C GLU A 2 -33.91 14.78 -24.53
N GLY A 3 -32.62 14.74 -24.85
CA GLY A 3 -31.53 15.63 -24.45
C GLY A 3 -31.12 15.36 -23.00
N LEU A 4 -30.12 14.51 -22.77
CA LEU A 4 -29.02 14.71 -21.82
C LEU A 4 -28.04 13.52 -21.83
N LEU A 5 -26.90 13.70 -22.53
CA LEU A 5 -25.61 13.29 -21.96
C LEU A 5 -25.40 14.11 -20.69
N HIS A 6 -24.98 13.49 -19.58
CA HIS A 6 -23.95 13.99 -18.64
C HIS A 6 -23.56 12.82 -17.70
N LYS A 7 -22.34 12.28 -17.82
CA LYS A 7 -21.12 12.57 -17.01
C LYS A 7 -21.29 12.15 -15.53
N HIS A 8 -20.35 11.55 -14.80
CA HIS A 8 -18.89 11.54 -14.78
C HIS A 8 -18.48 10.19 -14.12
N GLY A 9 -17.37 9.52 -14.43
CA GLY A 9 -16.05 10.08 -14.15
C GLY A 9 -15.93 10.50 -12.68
N GLU A 10 -16.17 9.60 -11.73
CA GLU A 10 -15.82 9.86 -10.32
C GLU A 10 -14.29 9.96 -10.21
N GLN A 11 -13.76 11.12 -10.60
CA GLN A 11 -12.56 11.66 -10.02
C GLN A 11 -12.88 11.85 -8.54
N GLN A 12 -12.46 10.89 -7.73
CA GLN A 12 -12.41 11.02 -6.29
C GLN A 12 -11.69 12.34 -6.00
N ALA A 13 -12.45 13.32 -5.52
CA ALA A 13 -11.91 14.62 -5.14
C ALA A 13 -10.72 14.40 -4.21
N ASP A 14 -9.67 15.21 -4.35
CA ASP A 14 -8.49 15.20 -3.46
C ASP A 14 -8.98 15.40 -2.00
N GLU A 15 -9.30 14.27 -1.36
CA GLU A 15 -9.63 14.21 0.04
C GLU A 15 -8.37 14.62 0.77
N LYS A 16 -8.46 15.70 1.57
CA LYS A 16 -7.31 16.19 2.34
C LYS A 16 -6.70 15.00 3.09
N PRO A 17 -5.38 14.78 2.97
CA PRO A 17 -4.76 13.60 3.56
C PRO A 17 -5.03 13.60 5.05
N ASN A 18 -5.53 12.47 5.57
CA ASN A 18 -5.69 12.27 7.01
C ASN A 18 -4.29 12.34 7.66
N LEU A 19 -3.93 13.52 8.19
CA LEU A 19 -2.58 13.80 8.69
C LEU A 19 -2.20 12.90 9.87
N GLU A 20 -3.17 12.50 10.70
CA GLU A 20 -2.93 11.57 11.80
C GLU A 20 -2.54 10.19 11.28
N GLU A 21 -3.24 9.70 10.27
CA GLU A 21 -2.93 8.44 9.62
C GLU A 21 -1.56 8.50 8.93
N VAL A 22 -1.24 9.58 8.23
CA VAL A 22 0.10 9.77 7.61
C VAL A 22 1.21 9.71 8.66
N ARG A 23 1.05 10.41 9.80
CA ARG A 23 2.01 10.37 10.92
C ARG A 23 2.13 8.97 11.51
N LYS A 24 1.00 8.26 11.67
CA LYS A 24 0.95 6.89 12.18
C LYS A 24 1.70 5.92 11.25
N VAL A 25 1.47 6.00 9.94
CA VAL A 25 2.17 5.21 8.91
C VAL A 25 3.67 5.48 8.97
N ASN A 26 4.10 6.73 8.94
CA ASN A 26 5.54 7.07 8.96
C ASN A 26 6.25 6.55 10.21
N ARG A 27 5.60 6.56 11.38
CA ARG A 27 6.15 5.93 12.59
C ARG A 27 6.25 4.41 12.44
N ARG A 28 5.25 3.77 11.82
CA ARG A 28 5.25 2.31 11.60
C ARG A 28 6.30 1.87 10.58
N LEU A 29 6.51 2.62 9.50
CA LEU A 29 7.53 2.32 8.49
C LEU A 29 8.92 2.22 9.14
N LYS A 30 9.29 3.17 10.00
CA LYS A 30 10.56 3.11 10.77
C LYS A 30 10.70 1.85 11.64
N LEU A 31 9.59 1.35 12.19
CA LEU A 31 9.56 0.13 12.99
C LEU A 31 9.66 -1.12 12.11
N TRP A 32 8.90 -1.16 11.02
CA TRP A 32 8.84 -2.28 10.08
C TRP A 32 10.16 -2.49 9.36
N ALA A 33 10.90 -1.42 9.05
CA ALA A 33 12.23 -1.49 8.44
C ALA A 33 13.21 -2.30 9.30
N LYS A 34 13.03 -2.27 10.63
CA LYS A 34 13.84 -3.02 11.61
C LYS A 34 13.26 -4.40 11.93
N ARG A 35 12.10 -4.75 11.38
CA ARG A 35 11.35 -5.98 11.69
C ARG A 35 10.86 -6.63 10.39
N PRO A 36 11.77 -7.13 9.54
CA PRO A 36 11.41 -7.67 8.21
C PRO A 36 10.49 -8.90 8.27
N ASN A 37 10.49 -9.61 9.42
CA ASN A 37 9.67 -10.82 9.60
C ASN A 37 8.20 -10.55 9.94
N GLN A 38 7.81 -9.30 10.26
CA GLN A 38 6.40 -8.96 10.47
C GLN A 38 5.65 -8.99 9.14
N ILE A 39 4.41 -9.48 9.16
CA ILE A 39 3.58 -9.64 7.94
C ILE A 39 3.45 -8.34 7.14
N ASN A 40 3.25 -7.18 7.79
CA ASN A 40 3.16 -5.89 7.09
C ASN A 40 4.47 -5.53 6.38
N SER A 41 5.62 -5.83 7.00
CA SER A 41 6.94 -5.67 6.38
C SER A 41 7.10 -6.63 5.20
N LYS A 42 6.70 -7.89 5.35
CA LYS A 42 6.76 -8.90 4.28
C LYS A 42 5.94 -8.48 3.06
N ILE A 43 4.72 -7.99 3.28
CA ILE A 43 3.83 -7.49 2.21
C ILE A 43 4.44 -6.28 1.50
N LEU A 44 4.91 -5.27 2.26
CA LEU A 44 5.55 -4.10 1.66
C LEU A 44 6.82 -4.47 0.88
N ASN A 45 7.65 -5.37 1.43
CA ASN A 45 8.84 -5.87 0.76
C ASN A 45 8.52 -6.64 -0.52
N ALA A 46 7.46 -7.46 -0.53
CA ALA A 46 7.00 -8.15 -1.72
C ALA A 46 6.59 -7.16 -2.82
N PHE A 47 5.81 -6.14 -2.46
CA PHE A 47 5.43 -5.08 -3.40
C PHE A 47 6.65 -4.36 -3.99
N LEU A 48 7.60 -3.96 -3.15
CA LEU A 48 8.81 -3.25 -3.58
C LEU A 48 9.70 -4.14 -4.47
N ARG A 49 9.87 -5.43 -4.14
CA ARG A 49 10.60 -6.38 -5.00
C ARG A 49 9.97 -6.51 -6.38
N LEU A 50 8.66 -6.71 -6.45
CA LEU A 50 7.93 -6.81 -7.73
C LEU A 50 8.05 -5.51 -8.55
N LYS A 51 7.95 -4.35 -7.91
CA LYS A 51 8.15 -3.07 -8.57
C LYS A 51 9.58 -2.93 -9.13
N ARG A 52 10.59 -3.32 -8.36
CA ARG A 52 12.01 -3.28 -8.77
C ARG A 52 12.36 -4.30 -9.86
N SER A 53 11.63 -5.41 -9.96
CA SER A 53 11.80 -6.37 -11.07
C SER A 53 11.23 -5.85 -12.40
N GLY A 54 10.58 -4.69 -12.39
CA GLY A 54 9.98 -4.07 -13.58
C GLY A 54 8.52 -4.44 -13.81
N LEU A 55 7.87 -5.13 -12.87
CA LEU A 55 6.44 -5.44 -12.98
C LEU A 55 5.62 -4.14 -12.88
N THR A 56 4.96 -3.77 -13.98
CA THR A 56 4.23 -2.48 -14.09
C THR A 56 2.85 -2.52 -13.46
N THR A 57 2.24 -3.71 -13.38
CA THR A 57 0.92 -3.94 -12.79
C THR A 57 1.06 -4.99 -11.70
N ILE A 58 0.82 -4.60 -10.45
CA ILE A 58 0.94 -5.49 -9.30
C ILE A 58 -0.47 -5.74 -8.78
N THR A 59 -0.88 -7.01 -8.76
CA THR A 59 -2.18 -7.42 -8.22
C THR A 59 -2.03 -7.99 -6.82
N GLU A 60 -3.15 -8.11 -6.09
CA GLU A 60 -3.20 -8.82 -4.81
C GLU A 60 -2.74 -10.28 -4.94
N SER A 61 -3.08 -10.95 -6.04
CA SER A 61 -2.60 -12.30 -6.34
C SER A 61 -1.08 -12.36 -6.52
N ASN A 62 -0.46 -11.36 -7.15
CA ASN A 62 1.00 -11.32 -7.24
C ASN A 62 1.64 -11.23 -5.84
N LEU A 63 1.10 -10.38 -4.96
CA LEU A 63 1.59 -10.24 -3.59
C LEU A 63 1.40 -11.51 -2.76
N LYS A 64 0.27 -12.20 -2.91
CA LYS A 64 0.02 -13.47 -2.24
C LYS A 64 0.96 -14.57 -2.72
N ASN A 65 1.27 -14.60 -4.01
CA ASN A 65 2.20 -15.58 -4.60
C ASN A 65 3.65 -15.36 -4.13
N GLU A 66 4.04 -14.13 -3.76
CA GLU A 66 5.33 -13.85 -3.11
C GLU A 66 5.39 -14.32 -1.65
N LEU A 67 4.24 -14.63 -1.04
CA LEU A 67 4.12 -14.96 0.38
C LEU A 67 3.23 -16.22 0.61
N PRO A 68 3.51 -17.36 -0.04
CA PRO A 68 2.62 -18.53 -0.02
C PRO A 68 2.43 -19.14 1.37
N GLU A 69 3.39 -18.95 2.28
CA GLU A 69 3.36 -19.46 3.67
C GLU A 69 2.52 -18.58 4.61
N GLU A 70 2.18 -17.35 4.21
CA GLU A 70 1.51 -16.38 5.09
C GLU A 70 -0.02 -16.56 5.08
N LYS A 71 -0.51 -17.48 5.93
CA LYS A 71 -1.96 -17.79 6.08
C LYS A 71 -2.86 -16.61 6.45
N SER A 72 -2.27 -15.52 6.93
CA SER A 72 -3.00 -14.30 7.36
C SER A 72 -2.83 -13.14 6.38
N PHE A 73 -2.33 -13.41 5.17
CA PHE A 73 -2.09 -12.39 4.15
C PHE A 73 -3.33 -11.52 3.90
N GLU A 74 -4.48 -12.12 3.62
CA GLU A 74 -5.68 -11.41 3.19
C GLU A 74 -6.16 -10.40 4.25
N SER A 75 -6.24 -10.84 5.51
CA SER A 75 -6.73 -9.99 6.60
C SER A 75 -5.75 -8.86 6.93
N ASN A 76 -4.44 -9.09 6.84
CA ASN A 76 -3.44 -8.04 7.03
C ASN A 76 -3.41 -7.06 5.85
N PHE A 77 -3.45 -7.58 4.62
CA PHE A 77 -3.43 -6.77 3.41
C PHE A 77 -4.66 -5.86 3.31
N LEU A 78 -5.85 -6.38 3.63
CA LEU A 78 -7.07 -5.58 3.73
C LEU A 78 -6.90 -4.40 4.69
N GLN A 79 -6.29 -4.62 5.86
CA GLN A 79 -6.04 -3.56 6.84
C GLN A 79 -4.99 -2.54 6.39
N MET A 80 -4.12 -2.89 5.45
CA MET A 80 -3.17 -1.96 4.82
C MET A 80 -3.80 -1.14 3.69
N LYS A 81 -5.05 -1.43 3.28
CA LYS A 81 -5.79 -0.70 2.24
C LYS A 81 -6.79 0.33 2.78
N ILE A 82 -7.24 0.20 4.03
CA ILE A 82 -8.31 1.02 4.61
C ILE A 82 -7.80 1.94 5.73
N ILE A 83 -8.51 3.04 6.00
CA ILE A 83 -8.34 3.85 7.21
C ILE A 83 -9.46 3.45 8.18
N ALA A 84 -9.11 2.96 9.37
CA ALA A 84 -10.06 2.61 10.43
C ALA A 84 -9.39 2.73 11.80
N GLU A 85 -10.16 2.95 12.87
CA GLU A 85 -9.63 3.16 14.24
C GLU A 85 -8.63 2.06 14.68
N LYS A 86 -8.85 0.80 14.27
CA LYS A 86 -8.02 -0.36 14.61
C LYS A 86 -7.26 -0.98 13.42
N ASN A 87 -6.88 -0.20 12.41
CA ASN A 87 -6.13 -0.72 11.25
C ASN A 87 -4.61 -0.86 11.48
N HIS A 88 -3.96 -1.63 10.60
CA HIS A 88 -2.50 -1.76 10.49
C HIS A 88 -1.80 -0.59 9.76
N CYS A 89 -2.51 0.53 9.60
CA CYS A 89 -2.14 1.73 8.85
C CYS A 89 -2.24 1.54 7.33
N LYS A 90 -2.84 2.52 6.65
CA LYS A 90 -3.00 2.51 5.20
C LYS A 90 -1.66 2.75 4.49
N VAL A 91 -1.29 1.84 3.61
CA VAL A 91 -0.08 1.90 2.78
C VAL A 91 -0.41 1.72 1.31
N PHE A 92 -1.50 1.02 1.02
CA PHE A 92 -1.90 0.69 -0.34
C PHE A 92 -3.23 1.34 -0.72
N GLU A 93 -3.36 1.56 -2.02
CA GLU A 93 -4.59 1.87 -2.74
C GLU A 93 -4.83 0.78 -3.77
N GLN A 94 -6.09 0.55 -4.10
CA GLN A 94 -6.49 -0.44 -5.07
C GLN A 94 -7.40 0.22 -6.12
N PHE A 95 -7.00 0.12 -7.38
CA PHE A 95 -7.75 0.60 -8.54
C PHE A 95 -8.06 -0.60 -9.44
N GLY A 96 -9.26 -1.15 -9.31
CA GLY A 96 -9.58 -2.46 -9.89
C GLY A 96 -8.70 -3.55 -9.28
N GLU A 97 -7.94 -4.25 -10.10
CA GLU A 97 -6.97 -5.27 -9.64
C GLU A 97 -5.60 -4.69 -9.31
N ASN A 98 -5.31 -3.46 -9.75
CA ASN A 98 -3.99 -2.85 -9.59
C ASN A 98 -3.80 -2.27 -8.18
N ILE A 99 -2.73 -2.68 -7.52
CA ILE A 99 -2.29 -2.18 -6.23
C ILE A 99 -1.26 -1.08 -6.44
N SER A 100 -1.43 0.04 -5.74
CA SER A 100 -0.53 1.19 -5.77
C SER A 100 -0.18 1.66 -4.36
N LEU A 101 0.93 2.38 -4.22
CA LEU A 101 1.28 3.00 -2.95
C LEU A 101 0.37 4.20 -2.68
N TRP A 102 -0.11 4.32 -1.44
CA TRP A 102 -0.89 5.46 -1.01
C TRP A 102 -0.02 6.73 -1.04
N ARG A 103 -0.36 7.66 -1.92
CA ARG A 103 0.49 8.82 -2.24
C ARG A 103 1.01 9.61 -1.04
N PRO A 104 0.21 9.89 0.01
CA PRO A 104 0.64 10.71 1.16
C PRO A 104 1.83 10.15 1.95
N VAL A 105 2.17 8.87 1.78
CA VAL A 105 3.24 8.20 2.55
C VAL A 105 4.41 7.74 1.68
N ILE A 106 4.44 8.11 0.39
CA ILE A 106 5.50 7.70 -0.55
C ILE A 106 6.89 8.08 -0.05
N THR A 107 7.09 9.29 0.47
CA THR A 107 8.40 9.71 1.01
C THR A 107 8.88 8.78 2.12
N GLY A 108 7.99 8.41 3.05
CA GLY A 108 8.33 7.45 4.11
C GLY A 108 8.59 6.04 3.59
N ILE A 109 7.91 5.63 2.52
CA ILE A 109 8.15 4.33 1.87
C ILE A 109 9.51 4.32 1.15
N ASN A 110 9.92 5.43 0.53
CA ASN A 110 11.25 5.53 -0.07
C ASN A 110 12.35 5.44 1.01
N GLU A 111 12.17 6.13 2.15
CA GLU A 111 13.09 5.99 3.29
C GLU A 111 13.14 4.54 3.82
N TYR A 112 11.98 3.89 3.91
CA TYR A 112 11.88 2.48 4.27
C TYR A 112 12.64 1.58 3.28
N GLU A 113 12.44 1.80 1.97
CA GLU A 113 13.06 1.02 0.90
C GLU A 113 14.59 1.11 0.98
N ASN A 114 15.13 2.32 1.14
CA ASN A 114 16.58 2.52 1.26
C ASN A 114 17.16 1.76 2.47
N ILE A 115 16.46 1.73 3.61
CA ILE A 115 16.92 0.98 4.78
C ILE A 115 16.95 -0.53 4.51
N VAL A 116 15.92 -1.06 3.85
CA VAL A 116 15.72 -2.51 3.68
C VAL A 116 16.52 -3.10 2.52
N PHE A 117 16.71 -2.35 1.43
CA PHE A 117 17.28 -2.88 0.19
C PHE A 117 18.65 -2.32 -0.17
N GLU A 118 19.03 -1.11 0.26
CA GLU A 118 20.29 -0.48 -0.15
C GLU A 118 21.45 -0.70 0.84
N ASN A 119 21.19 -1.28 2.02
CA ASN A 119 22.23 -1.70 2.98
C ASN A 119 22.63 -3.19 2.83
N THR A 120 22.38 -3.80 1.66
CA THR A 120 22.64 -5.22 1.40
C THR A 120 23.64 -5.42 0.28
#